data_AF-A0AB38N1X4-F1
#
_entry.id   AF-A0AB38N1X4-F1
#
_cell.length_a   1.000
_cell.length_b   1.000
_cell.length_c   1.000
_cell.angle_alpha   90.00
_cell.angle_beta   90.00
_cell.angle_gamma   90.00
#
_symmetry.space_group_name_H-M   'P 1'
#
loop_
_entity.id
_entity.type
_entity.pdbx_description
1 polymer ?
#
loop_
_entity_poly.entity_id
_entity_poly.type
_entity_poly.pdbx_seq_one_letter_code
_entity_poly.pdbx_strand_id
1 'polypeptide(L)'
;MTHLKHFHRVVVQILLLLTLIHTHGYARAAFNNAQQNLAFLIKPQPNTLLPREVPIGFPVHAKYQITNPNALTAINATIVSLPPHTSINPTGCGSRFTLAPNASCTLTLTVSANGLRVGDVISGARAPNVLMACWNDGVSCAGVTNANDLLRVNVIPPPSITYQSLLEDKLINADLWGNQPEILSANYGFEGIEGVPGNESGVVAAGGAWMMITTPGAPFSAYTTAQTPSDVAFGFGYPTNYADAMPICFSWPVLPSSVRPTDFRLTLNTGETVQPEVASITPNFLYNKRSCVVIFGKFGNRLSPGTPGAVYPTQVTIVDNGTTLKLVGPNGPVSAVGLSKSSGNPYQPGGGPKLIGAKLSVMNDVGQDAPVAFRSNLPNGGTALYGPDAEYRLRIYTTAGISPDGVSAILPTDFETFFQIEVVDGGVPTLITQANIPYVFSAGSIQVVGLADLGKYDLPLNDAYVADRDNYLDIILKGDEAAMRLITAVIIPATPPYLPLYNPGGPGNNPTPGVTYTSPGPTWTQPVTIAIDDPLTVTYP
;
A
#
# COMPACT_ATOMS: atom_id res chain seq x y z
N MET A 1 -48.12 -6.66 88.34
CA MET A 1 -49.20 -7.45 87.72
C MET A 1 -49.74 -6.66 86.54
N THR A 2 -49.16 -6.90 85.38
CA THR A 2 -49.36 -6.19 84.12
C THR A 2 -49.05 -7.21 83.04
N HIS A 3 -50.07 -7.78 82.41
CA HIS A 3 -49.96 -8.47 81.12
C HIS A 3 -51.36 -8.82 80.60
N LEU A 4 -51.44 -8.90 79.27
CA LEU A 4 -52.51 -9.47 78.44
C LEU A 4 -53.80 -8.65 78.32
N LYS A 5 -53.94 -7.97 77.17
CA LYS A 5 -55.11 -8.06 76.25
C LYS A 5 -54.98 -7.00 75.15
N HIS A 6 -54.13 -7.20 74.15
CA HIS A 6 -54.17 -6.45 72.88
C HIS A 6 -53.64 -7.34 71.73
N PHE A 7 -54.31 -8.46 71.48
CA PHE A 7 -53.98 -9.36 70.36
C PHE A 7 -55.21 -9.92 69.61
N HIS A 8 -56.35 -9.22 69.64
CA HIS A 8 -57.60 -9.69 69.01
C HIS A 8 -58.35 -8.60 68.20
N ARG A 9 -57.65 -7.59 67.69
CA ARG A 9 -58.26 -6.54 66.85
C ARG A 9 -57.72 -6.44 65.41
N VAL A 10 -56.84 -7.34 64.98
CA VAL A 10 -56.20 -7.28 63.64
C VAL A 10 -56.74 -8.33 62.65
N VAL A 11 -57.60 -9.27 63.07
CA VAL A 11 -58.04 -10.38 62.18
C VAL A 11 -59.45 -10.18 61.59
N VAL A 12 -60.20 -9.14 61.99
CA VAL A 12 -61.59 -8.93 61.51
C VAL A 12 -61.70 -7.82 60.44
N GLN A 13 -60.62 -7.10 60.12
CA GLN A 13 -60.60 -6.09 59.05
C GLN A 13 -60.11 -6.61 57.68
N ILE A 14 -59.71 -7.88 57.58
CA ILE A 14 -59.17 -8.46 56.32
C ILE A 14 -60.23 -9.25 55.53
N LEU A 15 -61.47 -9.39 56.03
CA LEU A 15 -62.54 -10.15 55.36
C LEU A 15 -63.78 -9.35 54.97
N LEU A 16 -63.67 -8.02 54.84
CA LEU A 16 -64.65 -7.17 54.13
C LEU A 16 -64.09 -6.67 52.80
N LEU A 17 -63.36 -7.57 52.15
CA LEU A 17 -62.89 -7.49 50.78
C LEU A 17 -63.67 -8.50 49.93
N LEU A 18 -65.00 -8.44 49.96
CA LEU A 18 -65.86 -9.13 49.00
C LEU A 18 -67.23 -8.44 49.01
N THR A 19 -67.68 -8.03 47.82
CA THR A 19 -68.99 -7.41 47.52
C THR A 19 -69.12 -5.90 47.76
N LEU A 20 -68.40 -5.08 46.98
CA LEU A 20 -68.89 -3.79 46.45
C LEU A 20 -67.83 -3.17 45.51
N ILE A 21 -67.65 -3.80 44.34
CA ILE A 21 -66.98 -3.17 43.20
C ILE A 21 -68.03 -3.05 42.11
N HIS A 22 -68.74 -1.92 42.08
CA HIS A 22 -69.43 -1.44 40.88
C HIS A 22 -69.19 0.06 40.75
N THR A 23 -68.55 0.41 39.64
CA THR A 23 -68.63 1.67 38.89
C THR A 23 -68.32 2.93 39.67
N HIS A 24 -67.08 3.46 39.57
CA HIS A 24 -66.80 4.90 39.40
C HIS A 24 -65.43 5.04 38.71
N GLY A 25 -65.41 5.90 37.70
CA GLY A 25 -64.44 5.91 36.60
C GLY A 25 -62.98 6.11 37.02
N TYR A 26 -62.17 5.09 36.75
CA TYR A 26 -60.78 5.33 36.39
C TYR A 26 -60.76 5.83 34.95
N ALA A 27 -60.39 7.10 34.76
CA ALA A 27 -59.84 7.53 33.50
C ALA A 27 -58.62 6.65 33.22
N ARG A 28 -58.79 5.65 32.35
CA ARG A 28 -57.68 5.02 31.65
C ARG A 28 -56.99 6.16 30.91
N ALA A 29 -55.87 6.64 31.45
CA ALA A 29 -54.85 7.22 30.60
C ALA A 29 -54.62 6.18 29.50
N ALA A 30 -54.99 6.53 28.28
CA ALA A 30 -54.55 5.79 27.11
C ALA A 30 -53.03 5.84 27.16
N PHE A 31 -52.40 4.79 27.69
CA PHE A 31 -51.07 4.44 27.26
C PHE A 31 -51.24 4.18 25.77
N ASN A 32 -50.99 5.21 24.98
CA ASN A 32 -50.75 5.05 23.56
C ASN A 32 -49.76 3.90 23.45
N ASN A 33 -50.16 2.83 22.77
CA ASN A 33 -49.26 1.84 22.19
C ASN A 33 -48.41 2.55 21.12
N ALA A 34 -47.66 3.58 21.50
CA ALA A 34 -46.55 4.08 20.73
C ALA A 34 -45.53 2.95 20.78
N GLN A 35 -45.53 2.14 19.73
CA GLN A 35 -44.56 1.10 19.50
C GLN A 35 -43.18 1.74 19.68
N GLN A 36 -42.48 1.40 20.77
CA GLN A 36 -41.17 1.99 21.05
C GLN A 36 -40.26 1.68 19.87
N ASN A 37 -39.61 2.70 19.32
CA ASN A 37 -38.66 2.49 18.23
C ASN A 37 -37.56 1.55 18.73
N LEU A 38 -37.29 0.49 17.98
CA LEU A 38 -36.14 -0.36 18.17
C LEU A 38 -34.86 0.48 18.07
N ALA A 39 -33.87 0.11 18.86
CA ALA A 39 -32.55 0.73 18.85
C ALA A 39 -31.88 0.54 17.47
N PHE A 40 -31.07 1.51 17.01
CA PHE A 40 -30.26 1.34 15.80
C PHE A 40 -29.33 0.13 15.89
N LEU A 41 -29.00 -0.47 14.74
CA LEU A 41 -27.92 -1.46 14.67
C LEU A 41 -26.64 -0.73 14.29
N ILE A 42 -25.63 -0.77 15.15
CA ILE A 42 -24.31 -0.16 14.89
C ILE A 42 -23.28 -1.29 14.83
N LYS A 43 -22.67 -1.47 13.66
CA LYS A 43 -21.64 -2.50 13.42
C LYS A 43 -20.47 -1.89 12.67
N PRO A 44 -19.26 -2.48 12.72
CA PRO A 44 -18.19 -2.12 11.81
C PRO A 44 -18.72 -2.19 10.37
N GLN A 45 -18.33 -1.22 9.54
CA GLN A 45 -18.76 -1.21 8.15
C GLN A 45 -18.32 -2.54 7.49
N PRO A 46 -19.21 -3.22 6.75
CA PRO A 46 -18.85 -4.45 6.05
C PRO A 46 -17.58 -4.23 5.22
N ASN A 47 -16.69 -5.23 5.20
CA ASN A 47 -15.42 -5.14 4.48
C ASN A 47 -14.51 -3.99 4.97
N THR A 48 -14.61 -3.60 6.24
CA THR A 48 -13.63 -2.72 6.91
C THR A 48 -13.13 -3.38 8.18
N LEU A 49 -11.92 -3.02 8.60
CA LEU A 49 -11.37 -3.43 9.89
C LEU A 49 -11.22 -2.18 10.76
N LEU A 50 -11.65 -2.28 12.02
CA LEU A 50 -11.40 -1.23 12.98
C LEU A 50 -9.88 -1.14 13.24
N PRO A 51 -9.32 0.08 13.35
CA PRO A 51 -7.92 0.26 13.63
C PRO A 51 -7.58 -0.35 14.99
N ARG A 52 -6.44 -1.03 15.06
CA ARG A 52 -5.90 -1.57 16.32
C ARG A 52 -4.83 -0.68 16.92
N GLU A 53 -4.23 0.17 16.10
CA GLU A 53 -3.15 1.07 16.49
C GLU A 53 -3.39 2.46 15.92
N VAL A 54 -2.93 3.48 16.65
CA VAL A 54 -2.97 4.88 16.23
C VAL A 54 -1.69 5.56 16.66
N PRO A 55 -0.87 6.04 15.70
CA PRO A 55 0.32 6.80 16.04
C PRO A 55 0.00 8.20 16.53
N ILE A 56 0.81 8.68 17.48
CA ILE A 56 0.77 10.09 17.90
C ILE A 56 1.09 10.98 16.69
N GLY A 57 0.25 11.97 16.43
CA GLY A 57 0.37 12.88 15.28
C GLY A 57 -0.22 12.34 13.97
N PHE A 58 -0.59 11.06 13.88
CA PHE A 58 -1.13 10.44 12.66
C PHE A 58 -2.50 9.83 12.95
N PRO A 59 -3.59 10.61 12.81
CA PRO A 59 -4.91 10.09 13.07
C PRO A 59 -5.27 8.97 12.08
N VAL A 60 -6.06 8.02 12.58
CA VAL A 60 -6.61 6.90 11.79
C VAL A 60 -8.12 6.99 11.76
N HIS A 61 -8.77 6.20 10.89
CA HIS A 61 -10.23 6.21 10.77
C HIS A 61 -10.84 4.87 11.18
N ALA A 62 -12.01 4.96 11.83
CA ALA A 62 -12.85 3.81 12.17
C ALA A 62 -14.21 3.98 11.51
N LYS A 63 -14.67 2.99 10.75
CA LYS A 63 -15.93 3.03 10.00
C LYS A 63 -16.98 2.11 10.60
N TYR A 64 -18.16 2.68 10.83
CA TYR A 64 -19.33 1.99 11.34
C TYR A 64 -20.50 2.12 10.35
N GLN A 65 -21.24 1.04 10.15
CA GLN A 65 -22.55 1.07 9.51
C GLN A 65 -23.62 1.25 10.60
N ILE A 66 -24.50 2.24 10.40
CA ILE A 66 -25.68 2.45 11.23
C ILE A 66 -26.90 2.08 10.40
N THR A 67 -27.69 1.12 10.87
CA THR A 67 -28.91 0.65 10.22
C THR A 67 -30.13 0.95 11.07
N ASN A 68 -31.20 1.43 10.43
CA ASN A 68 -32.51 1.60 11.07
C ASN A 68 -33.35 0.32 10.92
N PRO A 69 -33.57 -0.47 11.98
CA PRO A 69 -34.37 -1.70 11.89
C PRO A 69 -35.88 -1.48 11.96
N ASN A 70 -36.34 -0.23 12.07
CA ASN A 70 -37.75 0.09 12.27
C ASN A 70 -38.49 0.28 10.96
N ALA A 71 -39.82 0.13 11.01
CA ALA A 71 -40.72 0.43 9.90
C ALA A 71 -40.94 1.93 9.67
N LEU A 72 -40.40 2.79 10.55
CA LEU A 72 -40.52 4.25 10.47
C LEU A 72 -39.19 4.88 10.11
N THR A 73 -39.24 6.02 9.40
CA THR A 73 -38.06 6.85 9.14
C THR A 73 -37.60 7.51 10.43
N ALA A 74 -36.34 7.31 10.79
CA ALA A 74 -35.70 8.06 11.86
C ALA A 74 -35.36 9.46 11.34
N ILE A 75 -36.05 10.49 11.82
CA ILE A 75 -35.80 11.89 11.42
C ILE A 75 -34.97 12.57 12.52
N ASN A 76 -33.89 13.25 12.13
CA ASN A 76 -33.00 13.96 13.06
C ASN A 76 -32.45 13.08 14.19
N ALA A 77 -32.16 11.81 13.91
CA ALA A 77 -31.42 10.96 14.84
C ALA A 77 -30.01 11.53 15.06
N THR A 78 -29.44 11.30 16.24
CA THR A 78 -28.19 11.95 16.67
C THR A 78 -27.19 10.96 17.23
N ILE A 79 -25.90 11.20 16.99
CA ILE A 79 -24.84 10.56 17.75
C ILE A 79 -24.71 11.29 19.08
N VAL A 80 -24.99 10.60 20.18
CA VAL A 80 -25.04 11.19 21.53
C VAL A 80 -23.81 10.86 22.37
N SER A 81 -23.03 9.86 21.96
CA SER A 81 -21.76 9.54 22.60
C SER A 81 -20.76 8.95 21.62
N LEU A 82 -19.48 9.17 21.91
CA LEU A 82 -18.33 8.74 21.14
C LEU A 82 -17.26 8.17 22.07
N PRO A 83 -16.41 7.25 21.58
CA PRO A 83 -15.15 6.93 22.23
C PRO A 83 -14.30 8.19 22.42
N PRO A 84 -13.52 8.28 23.52
CA PRO A 84 -12.67 9.43 23.77
C PRO A 84 -11.63 9.57 22.65
N HIS A 85 -11.12 10.78 22.44
CA HIS A 85 -10.15 11.06 21.38
C HIS A 85 -10.63 10.69 19.97
N THR A 86 -11.96 10.72 19.76
CA THR A 86 -12.55 10.56 18.43
C THR A 86 -13.40 11.76 18.05
N SER A 87 -13.50 12.01 16.74
CA SER A 87 -14.39 13.03 16.16
C SER A 87 -15.11 12.47 14.94
N ILE A 88 -16.31 12.99 14.66
CA ILE A 88 -17.13 12.54 13.53
C ILE A 88 -16.69 13.26 12.26
N ASN A 89 -16.46 12.51 11.19
CA ASN A 89 -16.36 13.07 9.85
C ASN A 89 -17.78 13.50 9.39
N PRO A 90 -17.97 14.71 8.84
CA PRO A 90 -19.29 15.21 8.46
C PRO A 90 -19.96 14.43 7.31
N THR A 91 -19.23 13.60 6.57
CA THR A 91 -19.78 12.79 5.48
C THR A 91 -20.52 11.55 5.98
N GLY A 92 -21.45 11.02 5.17
CA GLY A 92 -22.25 9.84 5.52
C GLY A 92 -23.34 10.16 6.55
N CYS A 93 -23.35 9.47 7.69
CA CYS A 93 -24.30 9.75 8.77
C CYS A 93 -24.07 11.12 9.43
N GLY A 94 -22.82 11.61 9.48
CA GLY A 94 -22.47 12.77 10.30
C GLY A 94 -22.91 12.64 11.77
N SER A 95 -23.02 13.77 12.47
CA SER A 95 -23.48 13.81 13.88
C SER A 95 -25.00 13.79 14.02
N ARG A 96 -25.73 14.13 12.96
CA ARG A 96 -27.19 14.08 12.86
C ARG A 96 -27.58 13.51 11.49
N PHE A 97 -28.54 12.59 11.47
CA PHE A 97 -28.95 11.91 10.25
C PHE A 97 -30.46 11.64 10.19
N THR A 98 -30.94 11.41 8.97
CA THR A 98 -32.26 10.89 8.69
C THR A 98 -32.11 9.55 7.97
N LEU A 99 -32.75 8.50 8.48
CA LEU A 99 -32.63 7.14 7.94
C LEU A 99 -34.00 6.51 7.69
N ALA A 100 -34.29 6.17 6.44
CA ALA A 100 -35.50 5.43 6.06
C ALA A 100 -35.55 4.02 6.69
N PRO A 101 -36.72 3.36 6.71
CA PRO A 101 -36.85 1.98 7.19
C PRO A 101 -35.86 1.04 6.49
N ASN A 102 -35.13 0.22 7.26
CA ASN A 102 -34.10 -0.72 6.80
C ASN A 102 -32.94 -0.10 6.01
N ALA A 103 -32.86 1.22 5.91
CA ALA A 103 -31.72 1.90 5.29
C ALA A 103 -30.50 1.86 6.21
N SER A 104 -29.32 2.06 5.62
CA SER A 104 -28.05 2.18 6.34
C SER A 104 -27.28 3.41 5.87
N CYS A 105 -26.49 3.99 6.77
CA CYS A 105 -25.46 4.97 6.43
C CYS A 105 -24.12 4.58 7.06
N THR A 106 -23.03 5.15 6.54
CA THR A 106 -21.69 4.98 7.11
C THR A 106 -21.33 6.16 7.99
N LEU A 107 -20.94 5.89 9.23
CA LEU A 107 -20.33 6.84 10.15
C LEU A 107 -18.81 6.61 10.13
N THR A 108 -18.03 7.67 9.86
CA THR A 108 -16.57 7.62 9.93
C THR A 108 -16.11 8.43 11.14
N LEU A 109 -15.38 7.78 12.04
CA LEU A 109 -14.72 8.41 13.18
C LEU A 109 -13.25 8.65 12.84
N THR A 110 -12.75 9.85 13.12
CA THR A 110 -11.32 10.13 13.18
C THR A 110 -10.85 9.84 14.59
N VAL A 111 -9.83 9.01 14.74
CA VAL A 111 -9.21 8.61 16.01
C VAL A 111 -7.84 9.27 16.09
N SER A 112 -7.58 10.07 17.13
CA SER A 112 -6.32 10.80 17.27
C SER A 112 -5.63 10.51 18.60
N ALA A 113 -4.36 10.10 18.56
CA ALA A 113 -3.56 9.90 19.77
C ALA A 113 -2.95 11.20 20.35
N ASN A 114 -3.31 12.37 19.84
CA ASN A 114 -2.70 13.62 20.29
C ASN A 114 -3.01 13.87 21.77
N GLY A 115 -1.97 14.13 22.55
CA GLY A 115 -2.05 14.33 24.01
C GLY A 115 -2.02 13.04 24.84
N LEU A 116 -1.97 11.87 24.20
CA LEU A 116 -1.81 10.57 24.86
C LEU A 116 -0.35 10.11 24.89
N ARG A 117 -0.07 9.09 25.71
CA ARG A 117 1.24 8.43 25.83
C ARG A 117 1.24 7.12 25.05
N VAL A 118 2.42 6.71 24.58
CA VAL A 118 2.61 5.37 24.01
C VAL A 118 2.19 4.31 25.04
N GLY A 119 1.40 3.35 24.60
CA GLY A 119 0.80 2.30 25.45
C GLY A 119 -0.57 2.64 26.01
N ASP A 120 -1.04 3.89 25.90
CA ASP A 120 -2.43 4.23 26.23
C ASP A 120 -3.39 3.50 25.28
N VAL A 121 -4.63 3.30 25.72
CA VAL A 121 -5.67 2.63 24.93
C VAL A 121 -6.87 3.55 24.77
N ILE A 122 -7.20 3.90 23.53
CA ILE A 122 -8.47 4.54 23.18
C ILE A 122 -9.51 3.45 23.06
N SER A 123 -10.54 3.47 23.91
CA SER A 123 -11.55 2.42 23.92
C SER A 123 -12.97 2.95 24.06
N GLY A 124 -13.88 2.37 23.27
CA GLY A 124 -15.31 2.55 23.38
C GLY A 124 -16.02 1.53 24.27
N ALA A 125 -15.30 0.79 25.13
CA ALA A 125 -15.84 -0.40 25.78
C ALA A 125 -16.70 -0.17 27.04
N ARG A 126 -16.75 1.04 27.59
CA ARG A 126 -17.53 1.34 28.80
C ARG A 126 -18.20 2.69 28.69
N ALA A 127 -19.43 2.80 29.19
CA ALA A 127 -20.13 4.07 29.30
C ALA A 127 -19.33 5.06 30.17
N PRO A 128 -19.34 6.37 29.86
CA PRO A 128 -20.09 7.01 28.76
C PRO A 128 -19.44 6.83 27.38
N ASN A 129 -18.24 6.29 27.28
CA ASN A 129 -17.38 6.28 26.09
C ASN A 129 -17.82 5.33 24.95
N VAL A 130 -19.01 4.75 24.99
CA VAL A 130 -19.49 3.85 23.92
C VAL A 130 -20.02 4.70 22.76
N LEU A 131 -19.68 4.35 21.52
CA LEU A 131 -20.35 4.94 20.35
C LEU A 131 -21.85 4.66 20.45
N MET A 132 -22.66 5.71 20.54
CA MET A 132 -24.11 5.60 20.76
C MET A 132 -24.90 6.57 19.88
N ALA A 133 -25.95 6.05 19.24
CA ALA A 133 -26.90 6.81 18.44
C ALA A 133 -28.30 6.75 19.06
N CYS A 134 -29.01 7.88 19.05
CA CYS A 134 -30.38 7.98 19.55
C CYS A 134 -31.33 8.53 18.50
N TRP A 135 -32.58 8.07 18.57
CA TRP A 135 -33.69 8.72 17.91
C TRP A 135 -33.92 10.12 18.49
N ASN A 136 -34.65 10.97 17.76
CA ASN A 136 -35.03 12.29 18.24
C ASN A 136 -36.03 12.24 19.42
N ASP A 137 -36.52 11.05 19.79
CA ASP A 137 -37.30 10.84 21.02
C ASP A 137 -36.44 10.81 22.30
N GLY A 138 -35.11 10.73 22.16
CA GLY A 138 -34.16 10.72 23.28
C GLY A 138 -34.20 9.47 24.16
N VAL A 139 -35.03 8.46 23.84
CA VAL A 139 -35.22 7.24 24.65
C VAL A 139 -34.76 6.00 23.87
N SER A 140 -35.00 5.97 22.55
CA SER A 140 -34.57 4.88 21.69
C SER A 140 -33.11 5.09 21.29
N CYS A 141 -32.20 4.59 22.11
CA CYS A 141 -30.75 4.71 21.91
C CYS A 141 -30.10 3.34 21.76
N ALA A 142 -29.11 3.23 20.87
CA ALA A 142 -28.29 2.05 20.71
C ALA A 142 -26.81 2.41 20.77
N GLY A 143 -26.08 1.69 21.61
CA GLY A 143 -24.62 1.66 21.56
C GLY A 143 -24.13 0.46 20.74
N VAL A 144 -22.84 0.44 20.43
CA VAL A 144 -22.17 -0.80 20.01
C VAL A 144 -22.18 -1.78 21.18
N THR A 145 -22.82 -2.95 21.01
CA THR A 145 -23.04 -3.91 22.10
C THR A 145 -22.19 -5.17 22.01
N ASN A 146 -21.72 -5.53 20.81
CA ASN A 146 -20.83 -6.68 20.63
C ASN A 146 -19.39 -6.27 20.98
N ALA A 147 -18.74 -7.06 21.84
CA ALA A 147 -17.38 -6.79 22.28
C ALA A 147 -16.37 -6.69 21.11
N ASN A 148 -16.59 -7.45 20.04
CA ASN A 148 -15.73 -7.46 18.86
C ASN A 148 -15.91 -6.23 17.95
N ASP A 149 -17.01 -5.50 18.12
CA ASP A 149 -17.35 -4.33 17.32
C ASP A 149 -16.91 -3.02 18.01
N LEU A 150 -16.46 -3.11 19.27
CA LEU A 150 -16.00 -1.97 20.04
C LEU A 150 -14.69 -1.44 19.50
N LEU A 151 -14.60 -0.11 19.37
CA LEU A 151 -13.33 0.55 19.09
C LEU A 151 -12.37 0.28 20.25
N ARG A 152 -11.20 -0.27 19.93
CA ARG A 152 -10.09 -0.44 20.87
C ARG A 152 -8.79 -0.27 20.12
N VAL A 153 -8.09 0.83 20.38
CA VAL A 153 -6.91 1.24 19.63
C VAL A 153 -5.78 1.52 20.61
N ASN A 154 -4.62 0.90 20.40
CA ASN A 154 -3.41 1.15 21.16
C ASN A 154 -2.69 2.38 20.59
N VAL A 155 -2.19 3.24 21.47
CA VAL A 155 -1.37 4.38 21.08
C VAL A 155 0.07 3.91 20.87
N ILE A 156 0.58 4.13 19.66
CA ILE A 156 1.94 3.75 19.26
C ILE A 156 2.80 4.99 19.00
N PRO A 157 4.14 4.88 19.02
CA PRO A 157 5.00 6.02 18.70
C PRO A 157 4.73 6.55 17.29
N PRO A 158 5.02 7.84 17.03
CA PRO A 158 5.03 8.35 15.66
C PRO A 158 6.02 7.53 14.81
N PRO A 159 5.78 7.41 13.50
CA PRO A 159 6.72 6.75 12.60
C PRO A 159 8.04 7.51 12.56
N SER A 160 9.11 6.86 12.07
CA SER A 160 10.43 7.49 11.93
C SER A 160 10.36 8.82 11.15
N ILE A 161 11.18 9.80 11.55
CA ILE A 161 11.20 11.14 10.92
C ILE A 161 11.57 11.04 9.43
N THR A 162 12.42 10.07 9.08
CA THR A 162 12.83 9.82 7.69
C THR A 162 11.64 9.36 6.85
N TYR A 163 10.82 8.42 7.34
CA TYR A 163 9.59 8.03 6.67
C TYR A 163 8.60 9.19 6.57
N GLN A 164 8.47 10.03 7.60
CA GLN A 164 7.57 11.18 7.54
C GLN A 164 7.92 12.13 6.38
N SER A 165 9.21 12.27 6.03
CA SER A 165 9.63 13.05 4.86
C SER A 165 9.18 12.46 3.51
N LEU A 166 8.90 11.16 3.46
CA LEU A 166 8.33 10.51 2.28
C LEU A 166 6.83 10.75 2.14
N LEU A 167 6.13 11.14 3.21
CA LEU A 167 4.69 11.43 3.20
C LEU A 167 4.37 12.85 2.68
N GLU A 168 5.39 13.66 2.39
CA GLU A 168 5.20 14.96 1.75
C GLU A 168 4.62 14.76 0.35
N ASP A 169 3.50 15.43 0.08
CA ASP A 169 2.77 15.36 -1.18
C ASP A 169 3.49 16.07 -2.33
N LYS A 170 4.68 15.60 -2.68
CA LYS A 170 5.55 16.20 -3.67
C LYS A 170 5.84 15.23 -4.80
N LEU A 171 5.44 15.61 -6.00
CA LEU A 171 5.63 14.97 -7.28
C LEU A 171 6.17 16.04 -8.22
N ILE A 172 7.28 15.77 -8.89
CA ILE A 172 7.87 16.70 -9.84
C ILE A 172 8.11 15.90 -11.10
N ASN A 173 7.43 16.26 -12.19
CA ASN A 173 7.58 15.59 -13.47
C ASN A 173 7.42 14.05 -13.36
N ALA A 174 6.48 13.62 -12.52
CA ALA A 174 6.24 12.20 -12.23
C ALA A 174 5.55 11.49 -13.38
N ASP A 175 6.05 10.31 -13.73
CA ASP A 175 5.62 9.58 -14.90
C ASP A 175 4.16 9.09 -14.80
N LEU A 176 3.36 9.43 -15.83
CA LEU A 176 2.14 8.73 -16.17
C LEU A 176 2.48 7.58 -17.14
N TRP A 177 2.01 6.39 -16.81
CA TRP A 177 2.19 5.14 -17.55
C TRP A 177 0.94 4.69 -18.30
N GLY A 178 -0.17 5.42 -18.14
CA GLY A 178 -1.43 5.15 -18.82
C GLY A 178 -2.38 6.34 -18.73
N ASN A 179 -3.44 6.30 -19.53
CA ASN A 179 -4.40 7.40 -19.61
C ASN A 179 -5.48 7.36 -18.52
N GLN A 180 -5.50 6.31 -17.70
CA GLN A 180 -6.49 6.08 -16.64
C GLN A 180 -5.79 5.49 -15.41
N PRO A 181 -6.36 5.70 -14.20
CA PRO A 181 -5.83 5.11 -12.97
C PRO A 181 -6.07 3.59 -12.96
N GLU A 182 -5.00 2.81 -12.81
CA GLU A 182 -5.05 1.35 -12.70
C GLU A 182 -3.87 0.81 -11.90
N ILE A 183 -3.98 -0.45 -11.46
CA ILE A 183 -2.84 -1.23 -10.96
C ILE A 183 -2.22 -1.97 -12.15
N LEU A 184 -1.01 -1.61 -12.51
CA LEU A 184 -0.24 -2.27 -13.57
C LEU A 184 0.28 -3.63 -13.12
N SER A 185 0.78 -3.73 -11.87
CA SER A 185 1.20 -4.99 -11.27
C SER A 185 1.05 -5.01 -9.75
N ALA A 186 0.88 -6.21 -9.20
CA ALA A 186 0.86 -6.47 -7.77
C ALA A 186 1.38 -7.90 -7.54
N ASN A 187 2.66 -8.14 -7.85
CA ASN A 187 3.23 -9.49 -7.75
C ASN A 187 3.79 -9.71 -6.35
N TYR A 188 3.60 -10.91 -5.80
CA TYR A 188 4.33 -11.31 -4.60
C TYR A 188 5.84 -11.17 -4.87
N GLY A 189 6.56 -10.46 -4.00
CA GLY A 189 7.96 -10.11 -4.24
C GLY A 189 8.87 -11.23 -3.77
N PHE A 190 8.95 -11.43 -2.46
CA PHE A 190 9.75 -12.46 -1.80
C PHE A 190 9.32 -12.60 -0.33
N GLU A 191 9.73 -13.68 0.30
CA GLU A 191 9.35 -14.07 1.66
C GLU A 191 10.48 -13.80 2.66
N GLY A 192 10.12 -13.23 3.82
CA GLY A 192 10.85 -13.47 5.07
C GLY A 192 12.13 -12.70 5.33
N ILE A 193 12.58 -11.82 4.44
CA ILE A 193 13.88 -11.13 4.55
C ILE A 193 13.80 -9.64 4.91
N GLU A 194 12.60 -9.14 5.23
CA GLU A 194 12.39 -7.76 5.68
C GLU A 194 12.32 -7.66 7.21
N GLY A 195 13.38 -7.15 7.83
CA GLY A 195 13.53 -7.09 9.28
C GLY A 195 14.30 -8.27 9.84
N VAL A 196 15.45 -8.60 9.26
CA VAL A 196 16.37 -9.67 9.71
C VAL A 196 17.59 -9.10 10.43
N PRO A 197 18.34 -9.88 11.22
CA PRO A 197 19.61 -9.41 11.78
C PRO A 197 20.59 -8.96 10.68
N GLY A 198 21.27 -7.84 10.88
CA GLY A 198 22.18 -7.21 9.90
C GLY A 198 23.55 -7.89 9.78
N ASN A 199 23.57 -9.22 9.67
CA ASN A 199 24.78 -10.02 9.48
C ASN A 199 24.48 -11.25 8.61
N GLU A 200 25.53 -11.84 8.05
CA GLU A 200 25.43 -12.99 7.14
C GLU A 200 24.61 -14.14 7.73
N SER A 201 24.88 -14.53 8.98
CA SER A 201 24.19 -15.67 9.60
C SER A 201 22.69 -15.44 9.77
N GLY A 202 22.27 -14.21 10.10
CA GLY A 202 20.87 -13.83 10.19
C GLY A 202 20.17 -13.83 8.84
N VAL A 203 20.82 -13.28 7.81
CA VAL A 203 20.31 -13.26 6.43
C VAL A 203 20.14 -14.68 5.89
N VAL A 204 21.18 -15.51 6.02
CA VAL A 204 21.17 -16.90 5.55
C VAL A 204 20.15 -17.73 6.33
N ALA A 205 20.00 -17.51 7.64
CA ALA A 205 18.98 -18.20 8.44
C ALA A 205 17.54 -17.83 8.03
N ALA A 206 17.31 -16.61 7.57
CA ALA A 206 16.05 -16.20 6.96
C ALA A 206 15.89 -16.72 5.51
N GLY A 207 16.93 -17.33 4.95
CA GLY A 207 17.04 -17.79 3.55
C GLY A 207 17.14 -16.66 2.53
N GLY A 208 17.66 -15.50 2.93
CA GLY A 208 18.19 -14.51 2.00
C GLY A 208 19.53 -14.96 1.42
N ALA A 209 19.90 -14.40 0.26
CA ALA A 209 21.21 -14.60 -0.33
C ALA A 209 22.26 -13.68 0.32
N TRP A 210 23.51 -14.17 0.37
CA TRP A 210 24.68 -13.43 0.81
C TRP A 210 25.80 -13.55 -0.24
N MET A 211 26.19 -12.42 -0.82
CA MET A 211 27.13 -12.38 -1.93
C MET A 211 28.58 -12.62 -1.50
N MET A 212 29.34 -13.29 -2.35
CA MET A 212 30.80 -13.23 -2.30
C MET A 212 31.25 -11.95 -3.00
N ILE A 213 31.69 -10.97 -2.21
CA ILE A 213 32.21 -9.68 -2.69
C ILE A 213 33.73 -9.64 -2.54
N THR A 214 34.41 -9.25 -3.60
CA THR A 214 35.87 -9.10 -3.65
C THR A 214 36.33 -7.68 -3.33
N THR A 215 35.49 -6.67 -3.55
CA THR A 215 35.79 -5.28 -3.20
C THR A 215 35.86 -5.10 -1.67
N PRO A 216 36.98 -4.60 -1.11
CA PRO A 216 37.11 -4.36 0.33
C PRO A 216 36.15 -3.27 0.83
N GLY A 217 35.59 -3.46 2.03
CA GLY A 217 34.77 -2.44 2.69
C GLY A 217 33.43 -2.16 2.01
N ALA A 218 32.92 -3.12 1.22
CA ALA A 218 31.64 -3.00 0.56
C ALA A 218 30.49 -2.71 1.56
N PRO A 219 29.48 -1.91 1.17
CA PRO A 219 28.33 -1.66 2.03
C PRO A 219 27.51 -2.94 2.23
N PHE A 220 26.76 -3.02 3.33
CA PHE A 220 25.87 -4.16 3.63
C PHE A 220 24.93 -4.51 2.46
N SER A 221 24.41 -3.50 1.77
CA SER A 221 23.53 -3.65 0.61
C SER A 221 24.21 -4.23 -0.64
N ALA A 222 25.54 -4.32 -0.70
CA ALA A 222 26.21 -5.09 -1.75
C ALA A 222 26.13 -6.60 -1.48
N TYR A 223 26.03 -7.01 -0.21
CA TYR A 223 25.99 -8.42 0.18
C TYR A 223 24.60 -9.03 0.07
N THR A 224 23.54 -8.25 0.26
CA THR A 224 22.18 -8.77 0.32
C THR A 224 21.12 -7.72 -0.03
N THR A 225 19.94 -8.20 -0.40
CA THR A 225 18.72 -7.39 -0.50
C THR A 225 17.88 -7.37 0.77
N ALA A 226 18.19 -8.22 1.75
CA ALA A 226 17.53 -8.21 3.05
C ALA A 226 17.72 -6.88 3.79
N GLN A 227 16.72 -6.47 4.56
CA GLN A 227 16.76 -5.25 5.37
C GLN A 227 16.76 -5.56 6.86
N THR A 228 17.46 -4.75 7.66
CA THR A 228 17.34 -4.83 9.12
C THR A 228 16.06 -4.17 9.61
N PRO A 229 15.58 -4.46 10.84
CA PRO A 229 14.42 -3.75 11.39
C PRO A 229 14.60 -2.23 11.39
N SER A 230 15.83 -1.74 11.58
CA SER A 230 16.16 -0.32 11.51
C SER A 230 16.06 0.25 10.09
N ASP A 231 16.52 -0.49 9.08
CA ASP A 231 16.41 -0.08 7.66
C ASP A 231 14.95 -0.04 7.22
N VAL A 232 14.15 -1.03 7.64
CA VAL A 232 12.71 -1.01 7.39
C VAL A 232 12.08 0.20 8.07
N ALA A 233 12.35 0.43 9.36
CA ALA A 233 11.80 1.59 10.08
C ALA A 233 12.21 2.93 9.42
N PHE A 234 13.43 3.03 8.89
CA PHE A 234 13.92 4.21 8.19
C PHE A 234 13.04 4.57 6.98
N GLY A 235 12.68 3.58 6.16
CA GLY A 235 11.94 3.78 4.91
C GLY A 235 10.43 3.57 4.99
N PHE A 236 9.93 2.89 6.02
CA PHE A 236 8.53 2.45 6.16
C PHE A 236 7.86 2.90 7.47
N GLY A 237 8.60 3.62 8.32
CA GLY A 237 8.10 4.25 9.54
C GLY A 237 8.21 3.37 10.78
N TYR A 238 8.09 2.05 10.63
CA TYR A 238 8.14 1.08 11.72
C TYR A 238 8.98 -0.15 11.34
N PRO A 239 9.62 -0.81 12.32
CA PRO A 239 10.34 -2.05 12.06
C PRO A 239 9.36 -3.20 11.78
N THR A 240 9.77 -4.13 10.93
CA THR A 240 9.14 -5.45 10.78
C THR A 240 10.08 -6.53 11.31
N ASN A 241 9.57 -7.76 11.43
CA ASN A 241 10.39 -8.93 11.78
C ASN A 241 10.13 -10.06 10.78
N TYR A 242 11.13 -10.41 9.97
CA TYR A 242 11.05 -11.46 8.93
C TYR A 242 9.81 -11.31 8.03
N ALA A 243 9.46 -10.09 7.65
CA ALA A 243 8.33 -9.82 6.78
C ALA A 243 8.65 -10.15 5.33
N ASP A 244 7.59 -10.37 4.58
CA ASP A 244 7.58 -10.54 3.13
C ASP A 244 7.43 -9.18 2.46
N ALA A 245 7.79 -9.10 1.18
CA ALA A 245 7.65 -7.89 0.39
C ALA A 245 6.74 -8.08 -0.82
N MET A 246 5.99 -7.03 -1.15
CA MET A 246 5.14 -7.00 -2.34
C MET A 246 5.07 -5.57 -2.92
N PRO A 247 5.63 -5.34 -4.12
CA PRO A 247 5.44 -4.09 -4.86
C PRO A 247 4.07 -4.04 -5.55
N ILE A 248 3.42 -2.88 -5.48
CA ILE A 248 2.14 -2.58 -6.10
C ILE A 248 2.32 -1.32 -6.95
N CYS A 249 2.38 -1.52 -8.26
CA CYS A 249 2.75 -0.51 -9.23
C CYS A 249 1.51 -0.04 -10.00
N PHE A 250 1.36 1.27 -10.09
CA PHE A 250 0.19 1.97 -10.62
C PHE A 250 0.52 2.67 -11.93
N SER A 251 -0.51 2.92 -12.73
CA SER A 251 -0.34 3.71 -13.96
C SER A 251 -0.06 5.18 -13.69
N TRP A 252 -0.50 5.71 -12.55
CA TRP A 252 -0.34 7.10 -12.12
C TRP A 252 0.40 7.14 -10.79
N PRO A 253 1.18 8.21 -10.50
CA PRO A 253 1.88 8.34 -9.23
C PRO A 253 0.89 8.40 -8.06
N VAL A 254 1.23 7.78 -6.94
CA VAL A 254 0.42 7.87 -5.72
C VAL A 254 0.60 9.25 -5.08
N LEU A 255 -0.44 9.74 -4.42
CA LEU A 255 -0.33 10.89 -3.53
C LEU A 255 0.31 10.42 -2.20
N PRO A 256 1.56 10.79 -1.89
CA PRO A 256 2.34 10.17 -0.82
C PRO A 256 1.67 10.19 0.56
N SER A 257 1.05 11.30 0.95
CA SER A 257 0.38 11.46 2.25
C SER A 257 -0.82 10.52 2.42
N SER A 258 -1.37 10.01 1.32
CA SER A 258 -2.52 9.11 1.30
C SER A 258 -2.16 7.64 1.45
N VAL A 259 -0.88 7.26 1.32
CA VAL A 259 -0.45 5.85 1.40
C VAL A 259 -0.50 5.34 2.84
N ARG A 260 -1.30 4.31 3.10
CA ARG A 260 -1.37 3.60 4.38
C ARG A 260 -1.38 2.09 4.18
N PRO A 261 -0.84 1.31 5.13
CA PRO A 261 -0.89 -0.16 5.07
C PRO A 261 -2.33 -0.67 4.93
N THR A 262 -3.26 -0.02 5.62
CA THR A 262 -4.68 -0.40 5.64
C THR A 262 -5.40 -0.22 4.31
N ASP A 263 -4.81 0.50 3.33
CA ASP A 263 -5.43 0.71 2.02
C ASP A 263 -5.41 -0.57 1.17
N PHE A 264 -4.52 -1.49 1.51
CA PHE A 264 -4.27 -2.72 0.76
C PHE A 264 -4.93 -3.90 1.44
N ARG A 265 -5.78 -4.60 0.69
CA ARG A 265 -6.33 -5.90 1.07
C ARG A 265 -5.77 -6.97 0.17
N LEU A 266 -5.14 -7.98 0.75
CA LEU A 266 -4.63 -9.14 0.03
C LEU A 266 -5.53 -10.33 0.29
N THR A 267 -5.96 -10.99 -0.77
CA THR A 267 -6.63 -12.29 -0.71
C THR A 267 -5.61 -13.38 -0.96
N LEU A 268 -5.54 -14.37 -0.07
CA LEU A 268 -4.63 -15.51 -0.18
C LEU A 268 -5.30 -16.66 -0.93
N ASN A 269 -4.51 -17.60 -1.45
CA ASN A 269 -5.02 -18.83 -2.08
C ASN A 269 -5.83 -19.72 -1.11
N THR A 270 -5.69 -19.51 0.20
CA THR A 270 -6.48 -20.16 1.26
C THR A 270 -7.89 -19.57 1.41
N GLY A 271 -8.19 -18.44 0.74
CA GLY A 271 -9.40 -17.65 0.92
C GLY A 271 -9.32 -16.65 2.08
N GLU A 272 -8.24 -16.68 2.87
CA GLU A 272 -8.00 -15.70 3.92
C GLU A 272 -7.70 -14.32 3.33
N THR A 273 -8.00 -13.30 4.13
CA THR A 273 -7.69 -11.91 3.81
C THR A 273 -6.68 -11.38 4.82
N VAL A 274 -5.59 -10.80 4.34
CA VAL A 274 -4.54 -10.22 5.17
C VAL A 274 -4.30 -8.75 4.84
N GLN A 275 -3.67 -8.05 5.78
CA GLN A 275 -3.26 -6.66 5.64
C GLN A 275 -1.74 -6.55 5.85
N PRO A 276 -1.07 -5.59 5.18
CA PRO A 276 0.32 -5.28 5.45
C PRO A 276 0.54 -4.71 6.85
N GLU A 277 1.75 -4.92 7.36
CA GLU A 277 2.27 -4.28 8.57
C GLU A 277 2.69 -2.83 8.26
N VAL A 278 3.36 -2.61 7.13
CA VAL A 278 3.84 -1.29 6.69
C VAL A 278 3.68 -1.08 5.18
N ALA A 279 3.68 0.18 4.74
CA ALA A 279 3.56 0.59 3.35
C ALA A 279 4.34 1.88 3.09
N SER A 280 5.04 1.95 1.97
CA SER A 280 5.86 3.12 1.61
C SER A 280 6.03 3.25 0.11
N ILE A 281 6.34 4.47 -0.33
CA ILE A 281 6.80 4.75 -1.69
C ILE A 281 8.27 4.39 -1.91
N THR A 282 9.04 4.06 -0.86
CA THR A 282 10.42 3.59 -1.03
C THR A 282 10.43 2.17 -1.62
N PRO A 283 11.38 1.80 -2.50
CA PRO A 283 12.51 2.59 -3.03
C PRO A 283 12.16 3.64 -4.10
N ASN A 284 10.92 3.70 -4.56
CA ASN A 284 10.42 4.66 -5.58
C ASN A 284 10.21 6.08 -5.02
N PHE A 285 11.15 6.59 -4.22
CA PHE A 285 11.02 7.86 -3.48
C PHE A 285 11.33 9.10 -4.31
N LEU A 286 11.98 8.95 -5.46
CA LEU A 286 12.33 10.06 -6.35
C LEU A 286 11.08 10.77 -6.85
N TYR A 287 11.11 12.10 -6.88
CA TYR A 287 9.91 12.91 -7.13
C TYR A 287 9.25 12.62 -8.48
N ASN A 288 10.00 12.08 -9.45
CA ASN A 288 9.50 11.70 -10.77
C ASN A 288 9.02 10.24 -10.89
N LYS A 289 9.04 9.42 -9.83
CA LYS A 289 8.87 7.95 -9.91
C LYS A 289 7.91 7.30 -8.93
N ARG A 290 7.12 8.09 -8.21
CA ARG A 290 6.27 7.62 -7.08
C ARG A 290 5.03 6.83 -7.52
N SER A 291 5.11 6.01 -8.56
CA SER A 291 4.00 5.20 -9.07
C SER A 291 3.99 3.77 -8.54
N CYS A 292 4.99 3.35 -7.75
CA CYS A 292 4.95 2.06 -7.05
C CYS A 292 5.00 2.24 -5.53
N VAL A 293 4.14 1.50 -4.83
CA VAL A 293 4.15 1.36 -3.37
C VAL A 293 4.65 -0.03 -3.03
N VAL A 294 5.57 -0.12 -2.08
CA VAL A 294 5.99 -1.41 -1.51
C VAL A 294 5.30 -1.59 -0.17
N ILE A 295 4.77 -2.79 0.06
CA ILE A 295 4.15 -3.19 1.32
C ILE A 295 4.92 -4.36 1.92
N PHE A 296 5.08 -4.37 3.25
CA PHE A 296 5.65 -5.50 3.99
C PHE A 296 4.65 -6.09 4.96
N GLY A 297 4.68 -7.41 5.14
CA GLY A 297 3.80 -8.13 6.06
C GLY A 297 3.97 -9.64 5.95
N LYS A 298 2.93 -10.40 6.30
CA LYS A 298 2.90 -11.87 6.20
C LYS A 298 1.92 -12.27 5.12
N PHE A 299 2.43 -12.60 3.94
CA PHE A 299 1.65 -12.80 2.72
C PHE A 299 1.74 -14.24 2.23
N GLY A 300 2.82 -14.96 2.50
CA GLY A 300 2.96 -16.31 1.99
C GLY A 300 4.17 -17.08 2.50
N ASN A 301 4.56 -18.09 1.73
CA ASN A 301 5.77 -18.87 1.93
C ASN A 301 6.45 -19.17 0.58
N ARG A 302 7.62 -19.79 0.62
CA ARG A 302 8.45 -20.09 -0.57
C ARG A 302 7.98 -21.29 -1.39
N LEU A 303 6.91 -21.96 -0.98
CA LEU A 303 6.42 -23.13 -1.71
C LEU A 303 5.74 -22.68 -3.01
N SER A 304 6.07 -23.37 -4.10
CA SER A 304 5.43 -23.12 -5.38
C SER A 304 3.92 -23.40 -5.31
N PRO A 305 3.09 -22.64 -6.04
CA PRO A 305 1.66 -22.91 -6.17
C PRO A 305 1.37 -24.36 -6.58
N GLY A 306 0.42 -24.99 -5.90
CA GLY A 306 0.06 -26.39 -6.10
C GLY A 306 0.77 -27.37 -5.15
N THR A 307 1.84 -26.94 -4.47
CA THR A 307 2.46 -27.73 -3.40
C THR A 307 1.58 -27.71 -2.14
N PRO A 308 1.36 -28.87 -1.47
CA PRO A 308 0.63 -28.90 -0.21
C PRO A 308 1.24 -27.94 0.83
N GLY A 309 0.40 -27.08 1.42
CA GLY A 309 0.83 -26.07 2.40
C GLY A 309 1.33 -24.76 1.78
N ALA A 310 1.34 -24.61 0.44
CA ALA A 310 1.68 -23.34 -0.19
C ALA A 310 0.66 -22.25 0.18
N VAL A 311 1.17 -21.11 0.64
CA VAL A 311 0.38 -19.90 0.95
C VAL A 311 0.96 -18.75 0.16
N TYR A 312 0.12 -18.03 -0.58
CA TYR A 312 0.55 -16.89 -1.38
C TYR A 312 -0.65 -15.98 -1.70
N PRO A 313 -0.41 -14.69 -1.94
CA PRO A 313 -1.46 -13.78 -2.38
C PRO A 313 -1.89 -14.13 -3.81
N THR A 314 -3.20 -14.07 -4.06
CA THR A 314 -3.82 -14.27 -5.37
C THR A 314 -4.41 -12.99 -5.93
N GLN A 315 -4.74 -12.03 -5.08
CA GLN A 315 -5.30 -10.74 -5.47
C GLN A 315 -4.96 -9.65 -4.46
N VAL A 316 -4.72 -8.45 -4.98
CA VAL A 316 -4.72 -7.20 -4.21
C VAL A 316 -5.92 -6.36 -4.60
N THR A 317 -6.58 -5.77 -3.61
CA THR A 317 -7.65 -4.78 -3.80
C THR A 317 -7.36 -3.55 -2.96
N ILE A 318 -7.53 -2.36 -3.56
CA ILE A 318 -7.50 -1.11 -2.82
C ILE A 318 -8.87 -0.89 -2.18
N VAL A 319 -8.90 -0.77 -0.87
CA VAL A 319 -10.14 -0.70 -0.09
C VAL A 319 -10.31 0.66 0.57
N ASP A 320 -11.56 1.03 0.78
CA ASP A 320 -11.88 2.21 1.58
C ASP A 320 -11.91 1.86 3.07
N ASN A 321 -10.91 2.34 3.81
CA ASN A 321 -10.79 2.18 5.26
C ASN A 321 -11.09 3.48 6.02
N GLY A 322 -11.48 4.55 5.32
CA GLY A 322 -11.66 5.89 5.89
C GLY A 322 -10.57 6.89 5.55
N THR A 323 -9.35 6.42 5.25
CA THR A 323 -8.43 7.13 4.36
C THR A 323 -8.59 6.56 2.96
N THR A 324 -8.50 7.42 1.95
CA THR A 324 -8.58 7.02 0.55
C THR A 324 -7.19 7.15 -0.05
N LEU A 325 -6.57 6.04 -0.45
CA LEU A 325 -5.41 6.07 -1.33
C LEU A 325 -5.78 6.81 -2.61
N LYS A 326 -4.95 7.78 -3.01
CA LYS A 326 -5.16 8.58 -4.21
C LYS A 326 -4.02 8.40 -5.20
N LEU A 327 -4.37 8.43 -6.48
CA LEU A 327 -3.43 8.55 -7.59
C LEU A 327 -3.55 9.95 -8.19
N VAL A 328 -2.45 10.55 -8.61
CA VAL A 328 -2.43 11.91 -9.18
C VAL A 328 -2.38 11.81 -10.70
N GLY A 329 -3.47 12.20 -11.35
CA GLY A 329 -3.55 12.28 -12.81
C GLY A 329 -3.46 13.71 -13.32
N PRO A 330 -3.64 13.92 -14.65
CA PRO A 330 -3.59 15.25 -15.28
C PRO A 330 -4.53 16.30 -14.66
N ASN A 331 -5.66 15.85 -14.09
CA ASN A 331 -6.68 16.71 -13.48
C ASN A 331 -6.63 16.72 -11.94
N GLY A 332 -5.52 16.25 -11.36
CA GLY A 332 -5.31 16.16 -9.92
C GLY A 332 -5.63 14.79 -9.32
N PRO A 333 -5.65 14.70 -7.97
CA PRO A 333 -5.81 13.43 -7.26
C PRO A 333 -7.19 12.78 -7.44
N VAL A 334 -7.21 11.48 -7.76
CA VAL A 334 -8.40 10.64 -7.86
C VAL A 334 -8.30 9.45 -6.91
N SER A 335 -9.45 8.90 -6.50
CA SER A 335 -9.50 7.73 -5.61
C SER A 335 -9.00 6.46 -6.33
N ALA A 336 -8.14 5.69 -5.66
CA ALA A 336 -7.72 4.36 -6.08
C ALA A 336 -8.63 3.23 -5.56
N VAL A 337 -9.58 3.53 -4.67
CA VAL A 337 -10.51 2.53 -4.08
C VAL A 337 -11.26 1.78 -5.18
N GLY A 338 -11.30 0.45 -5.04
CA GLY A 338 -11.97 -0.46 -5.97
C GLY A 338 -11.05 -0.98 -7.08
N LEU A 339 -9.86 -0.39 -7.28
CA LEU A 339 -8.85 -0.99 -8.14
C LEU A 339 -8.43 -2.34 -7.57
N SER A 340 -8.26 -3.33 -8.44
CA SER A 340 -7.81 -4.67 -8.08
C SER A 340 -6.91 -5.28 -9.14
N LYS A 341 -6.02 -6.18 -8.73
CA LYS A 341 -5.11 -6.90 -9.61
C LYS A 341 -4.85 -8.30 -9.09
N SER A 342 -4.78 -9.27 -9.99
CA SER A 342 -4.29 -10.61 -9.66
C SER A 342 -2.80 -10.58 -9.34
N SER A 343 -2.38 -11.37 -8.36
CA SER A 343 -0.97 -11.46 -7.97
C SER A 343 -0.25 -12.57 -8.71
N GLY A 344 0.93 -12.26 -9.26
CA GLY A 344 1.91 -13.27 -9.65
C GLY A 344 2.62 -13.88 -8.44
N ASN A 345 3.34 -14.99 -8.65
CA ASN A 345 4.13 -15.67 -7.62
C ASN A 345 5.60 -15.79 -8.09
N PRO A 346 6.57 -15.31 -7.29
CA PRO A 346 7.97 -15.20 -7.68
C PRO A 346 8.70 -16.55 -7.62
N TYR A 347 8.11 -17.58 -7.01
CA TYR A 347 8.67 -18.93 -6.88
C TYR A 347 8.15 -19.89 -7.96
N GLN A 348 7.53 -19.36 -9.01
CA GLN A 348 7.18 -20.09 -10.23
C GLN A 348 8.20 -19.85 -11.33
N PRO A 349 8.44 -20.84 -12.22
CA PRO A 349 9.25 -20.61 -13.42
C PRO A 349 8.74 -19.41 -14.23
N GLY A 350 9.63 -18.46 -14.53
CA GLY A 350 9.27 -17.20 -15.21
C GLY A 350 8.46 -16.21 -14.35
N GLY A 351 8.43 -16.42 -13.03
CA GLY A 351 7.72 -15.58 -12.06
C GLY A 351 8.48 -14.32 -11.63
N GLY A 352 9.70 -14.12 -12.12
CA GLY A 352 10.50 -12.92 -11.87
C GLY A 352 9.96 -11.66 -12.56
N PRO A 353 10.78 -10.60 -12.62
CA PRO A 353 10.34 -9.28 -13.04
C PRO A 353 9.97 -9.25 -14.52
N LYS A 354 9.02 -8.37 -14.85
CA LYS A 354 8.62 -8.03 -16.21
C LYS A 354 8.57 -6.52 -16.38
N LEU A 355 8.65 -6.06 -17.62
CA LEU A 355 8.34 -4.68 -17.93
C LEU A 355 6.82 -4.48 -17.93
N ILE A 356 6.36 -3.38 -17.36
CA ILE A 356 4.95 -2.95 -17.33
C ILE A 356 4.76 -1.58 -17.97
N GLY A 357 5.84 -0.93 -18.38
CA GLY A 357 5.82 0.31 -19.14
C GLY A 357 7.18 0.56 -19.79
N ALA A 358 7.16 1.19 -20.96
CA ALA A 358 8.35 1.77 -21.60
C ALA A 358 7.93 3.08 -22.27
N LYS A 359 8.67 4.16 -22.01
CA LYS A 359 8.34 5.50 -22.48
C LYS A 359 9.58 6.22 -23.00
N LEU A 360 9.54 6.66 -24.24
CA LEU A 360 10.60 7.40 -24.91
C LEU A 360 10.32 8.90 -24.86
N SER A 361 11.21 9.69 -24.26
CA SER A 361 11.06 11.14 -24.09
C SER A 361 12.39 11.86 -24.32
N VAL A 362 12.34 13.18 -24.52
CA VAL A 362 13.55 14.01 -24.49
C VAL A 362 14.15 13.95 -23.08
N MET A 363 15.47 13.74 -23.00
CA MET A 363 16.14 13.58 -21.71
C MET A 363 16.05 14.86 -20.88
N ASN A 364 15.66 14.69 -19.61
CA ASN A 364 15.82 15.70 -18.57
C ASN A 364 15.82 15.04 -17.19
N ASP A 365 16.49 15.67 -16.23
CA ASP A 365 16.57 15.22 -14.83
C ASP A 365 15.59 15.98 -13.91
N VAL A 366 14.54 16.60 -14.48
CA VAL A 366 13.53 17.29 -13.66
C VAL A 366 12.81 16.24 -12.80
N GLY A 367 12.82 16.47 -11.48
CA GLY A 367 12.27 15.53 -10.50
C GLY A 367 13.18 14.36 -10.13
N GLN A 368 14.40 14.28 -10.68
CA GLN A 368 15.44 13.32 -10.29
C GLN A 368 16.11 13.75 -8.96
N ASP A 369 15.28 13.92 -7.92
CA ASP A 369 15.69 14.29 -6.58
C ASP A 369 14.74 13.65 -5.55
N ALA A 370 15.15 13.64 -4.28
CA ALA A 370 14.44 13.00 -3.17
C ALA A 370 14.43 13.88 -1.93
N PRO A 371 13.72 13.53 -0.84
CA PRO A 371 14.01 14.07 0.48
C PRO A 371 15.47 13.80 0.88
N VAL A 372 16.08 14.71 1.63
CA VAL A 372 17.54 14.72 1.92
C VAL A 372 18.08 13.38 2.42
N ALA A 373 17.31 12.68 3.27
CA ALA A 373 17.71 11.40 3.83
C ALA A 373 17.88 10.27 2.79
N PHE A 374 17.28 10.41 1.60
CA PHE A 374 17.23 9.37 0.56
C PHE A 374 18.12 9.69 -0.66
N ARG A 375 19.04 10.65 -0.53
CA ARG A 375 19.88 11.13 -1.65
C ARG A 375 21.23 10.42 -1.78
N SER A 376 21.46 9.32 -1.06
CA SER A 376 22.78 8.65 -1.03
C SER A 376 23.25 8.20 -2.42
N ASN A 377 22.31 7.81 -3.28
CA ASN A 377 22.60 7.30 -4.63
C ASN A 377 22.50 8.39 -5.71
N LEU A 378 22.36 9.66 -5.33
CA LEU A 378 22.26 10.77 -6.26
C LEU A 378 23.60 11.53 -6.42
N PRO A 379 23.85 12.13 -7.59
CA PRO A 379 23.04 12.03 -8.81
C PRO A 379 23.29 10.71 -9.56
N ASN A 380 22.23 10.17 -10.17
CA ASN A 380 22.25 8.95 -10.99
C ASN A 380 21.49 9.10 -12.32
N GLY A 381 21.03 10.31 -12.65
CA GLY A 381 20.29 10.61 -13.87
C GLY A 381 21.17 10.60 -15.11
N GLY A 382 20.56 10.46 -16.29
CA GLY A 382 21.27 10.35 -17.56
C GLY A 382 22.19 11.53 -17.87
N THR A 383 21.81 12.76 -17.54
CA THR A 383 22.66 13.94 -17.82
C THR A 383 23.88 13.99 -16.90
N ALA A 384 23.76 13.45 -15.67
CA ALA A 384 24.88 13.35 -14.75
C ALA A 384 25.92 12.31 -15.23
N LEU A 385 25.46 11.19 -15.79
CA LEU A 385 26.35 10.13 -16.28
C LEU A 385 26.96 10.44 -17.64
N TYR A 386 26.16 10.98 -18.57
CA TYR A 386 26.54 11.05 -19.99
C TYR A 386 26.56 12.47 -20.58
N GLY A 387 26.19 13.48 -19.79
CA GLY A 387 26.29 14.88 -20.20
C GLY A 387 25.51 15.16 -21.50
N PRO A 388 26.14 15.85 -22.47
CA PRO A 388 25.49 16.17 -23.76
C PRO A 388 25.07 14.96 -24.59
N ASP A 389 25.67 13.79 -24.37
CA ASP A 389 25.29 12.56 -25.07
C ASP A 389 23.95 12.00 -24.56
N ALA A 390 23.40 12.50 -23.45
CA ALA A 390 22.07 12.13 -22.97
C ALA A 390 20.99 13.00 -23.64
N GLU A 391 20.65 12.72 -24.91
CA GLU A 391 19.67 13.50 -25.67
C GLU A 391 18.24 13.00 -25.47
N TYR A 392 18.05 11.68 -25.45
CA TYR A 392 16.76 11.02 -25.25
C TYR A 392 16.87 9.96 -24.16
N ARG A 393 15.71 9.65 -23.57
CA ARG A 393 15.56 8.63 -22.54
C ARG A 393 14.43 7.70 -22.91
N LEU A 394 14.75 6.41 -22.95
CA LEU A 394 13.78 5.33 -22.94
C LEU A 394 13.70 4.77 -21.51
N ARG A 395 12.76 5.31 -20.73
CA ARG A 395 12.50 4.90 -19.35
C ARG A 395 11.65 3.65 -19.34
N ILE A 396 12.10 2.63 -18.64
CA ILE A 396 11.36 1.39 -18.42
C ILE A 396 10.80 1.36 -17.00
N TYR A 397 9.67 0.69 -16.84
CA TYR A 397 8.99 0.49 -15.56
C TYR A 397 8.73 -1.00 -15.35
N THR A 398 9.05 -1.51 -14.17
CA THR A 398 9.07 -2.95 -13.90
C THR A 398 8.12 -3.35 -12.76
N THR A 399 7.70 -4.61 -12.77
CA THR A 399 6.78 -5.16 -11.74
C THR A 399 7.34 -5.11 -10.31
N ALA A 400 8.66 -5.09 -10.18
CA ALA A 400 9.45 -5.04 -8.94
C ALA A 400 10.83 -4.45 -9.28
N GLY A 401 11.65 -4.11 -8.28
CA GLY A 401 13.06 -3.82 -8.50
C GLY A 401 13.75 -4.98 -9.25
N ILE A 402 14.71 -4.66 -10.11
CA ILE A 402 15.40 -5.63 -10.97
C ILE A 402 16.88 -5.74 -10.63
N SER A 403 17.42 -6.94 -10.82
CA SER A 403 18.82 -7.28 -10.56
C SER A 403 19.28 -8.45 -11.42
N PRO A 404 20.59 -8.62 -11.68
CA PRO A 404 21.10 -9.79 -12.41
C PRO A 404 20.81 -11.14 -11.75
N ASP A 405 20.72 -11.19 -10.42
CA ASP A 405 20.69 -12.44 -9.64
C ASP A 405 19.83 -12.36 -8.35
N GLY A 406 19.12 -11.25 -8.13
CA GLY A 406 18.32 -10.99 -6.94
C GLY A 406 19.02 -10.19 -5.85
N VAL A 407 20.29 -9.84 -6.06
CA VAL A 407 21.09 -9.06 -5.10
C VAL A 407 21.93 -7.98 -5.77
N SER A 408 22.71 -8.36 -6.79
CA SER A 408 23.64 -7.49 -7.49
C SER A 408 22.92 -6.30 -8.12
N ALA A 409 23.59 -5.15 -8.20
CA ALA A 409 23.07 -4.03 -8.97
C ALA A 409 23.26 -4.27 -10.48
N ILE A 410 22.33 -3.77 -11.28
CA ILE A 410 22.59 -3.53 -12.71
C ILE A 410 23.59 -2.38 -12.80
N LEU A 411 24.56 -2.50 -13.70
CA LEU A 411 25.56 -1.47 -13.96
C LEU A 411 25.16 -0.58 -15.14
N PRO A 412 25.63 0.67 -15.19
CA PRO A 412 25.47 1.57 -16.33
C PRO A 412 25.88 0.96 -17.69
N THR A 413 26.77 -0.03 -17.68
CA THR A 413 27.32 -0.70 -18.87
C THR A 413 26.54 -1.94 -19.33
N ASP A 414 25.50 -2.36 -18.61
CA ASP A 414 24.91 -3.69 -18.78
C ASP A 414 23.81 -3.78 -19.85
N PHE A 415 23.65 -2.75 -20.69
CA PHE A 415 22.64 -2.75 -21.76
C PHE A 415 22.70 -4.02 -22.61
N GLU A 416 23.89 -4.36 -23.12
CA GLU A 416 24.12 -5.52 -24.01
C GLU A 416 23.90 -6.87 -23.32
N THR A 417 23.85 -6.89 -21.99
CA THR A 417 23.68 -8.11 -21.20
C THR A 417 22.20 -8.47 -21.02
N PHE A 418 21.33 -7.47 -20.93
CA PHE A 418 19.93 -7.66 -20.52
C PHE A 418 18.89 -7.18 -21.53
N PHE A 419 19.23 -6.21 -22.39
CA PHE A 419 18.24 -5.46 -23.16
C PHE A 419 18.51 -5.46 -24.66
N GLN A 420 17.43 -5.28 -25.42
CA GLN A 420 17.45 -4.91 -26.83
C GLN A 420 16.38 -3.85 -27.08
N ILE A 421 16.54 -3.06 -28.15
CA ILE A 421 15.51 -2.14 -28.63
C ILE A 421 15.11 -2.55 -30.05
N GLU A 422 13.81 -2.71 -30.28
CA GLU A 422 13.25 -2.93 -31.60
C GLU A 422 12.96 -1.59 -32.28
N VAL A 423 13.39 -1.49 -33.53
CA VAL A 423 13.15 -0.36 -34.43
C VAL A 423 12.50 -0.89 -35.71
N VAL A 424 11.42 -0.27 -36.15
CA VAL A 424 10.74 -0.64 -37.41
C VAL A 424 10.89 0.48 -38.43
N ASP A 425 11.72 0.23 -39.45
CA ASP A 425 12.00 1.19 -40.52
C ASP A 425 11.52 0.63 -41.87
N GLY A 426 10.64 1.36 -42.57
CA GLY A 426 10.04 0.89 -43.82
C GLY A 426 9.28 -0.45 -43.69
N GLY A 427 8.82 -0.81 -42.49
CA GLY A 427 8.20 -2.11 -42.18
C GLY A 427 9.18 -3.25 -41.88
N VAL A 428 10.48 -2.97 -41.81
CA VAL A 428 11.53 -3.95 -41.50
C VAL A 428 11.95 -3.81 -40.03
N PRO A 429 11.74 -4.83 -39.19
CA PRO A 429 12.22 -4.80 -37.81
C PRO A 429 13.74 -5.01 -37.75
N THR A 430 14.41 -4.18 -36.95
CA THR A 430 15.85 -4.27 -36.63
C THR A 430 16.04 -4.17 -35.13
N LEU A 431 16.97 -4.96 -34.58
CA LEU A 431 17.32 -4.93 -33.16
C LEU A 431 18.59 -4.12 -32.94
N ILE A 432 18.51 -3.13 -32.06
CA ILE A 432 19.66 -2.48 -31.44
C ILE A 432 20.06 -3.34 -30.24
N THR A 433 21.28 -3.86 -30.28
CA THR A 433 21.79 -4.84 -29.30
C THR A 433 23.10 -4.41 -28.66
N GLN A 434 23.74 -3.36 -29.16
CA GLN A 434 25.04 -2.87 -28.69
C GLN A 434 24.95 -1.42 -28.24
N ALA A 435 25.66 -1.11 -27.17
CA ALA A 435 25.87 0.26 -26.74
C ALA A 435 27.08 0.86 -27.48
N ASN A 436 27.13 2.19 -27.51
CA ASN A 436 28.23 2.95 -28.11
C ASN A 436 28.46 2.73 -29.61
N ILE A 437 27.46 2.21 -30.33
CA ILE A 437 27.47 2.02 -31.78
C ILE A 437 26.26 2.73 -32.40
N PRO A 438 26.45 3.60 -33.41
CA PRO A 438 25.34 4.20 -34.14
C PRO A 438 24.72 3.19 -35.12
N TYR A 439 23.41 3.00 -35.01
CA TYR A 439 22.58 2.24 -35.96
C TYR A 439 21.92 3.21 -36.93
N VAL A 440 22.05 2.95 -38.23
CA VAL A 440 21.55 3.86 -39.29
C VAL A 440 20.24 3.33 -39.87
N PHE A 441 19.26 4.21 -39.92
CA PHE A 441 17.93 4.02 -40.48
C PHE A 441 17.65 5.08 -41.56
N SER A 442 16.58 4.92 -42.32
CA SER A 442 16.16 5.86 -43.36
C SER A 442 15.91 7.28 -42.83
N ALA A 443 15.52 7.39 -41.55
CA ALA A 443 15.19 8.64 -40.88
C ALA A 443 16.36 9.25 -40.05
N GLY A 444 17.54 8.63 -40.04
CA GLY A 444 18.69 9.07 -39.26
C GLY A 444 19.32 7.95 -38.44
N SER A 445 19.93 8.28 -37.32
CA SER A 445 20.69 7.35 -36.48
C SER A 445 20.14 7.24 -35.07
N ILE A 446 20.35 6.08 -34.45
CA ILE A 446 20.09 5.82 -33.02
C ILE A 446 21.32 5.16 -32.43
N GLN A 447 21.79 5.67 -31.29
CA GLN A 447 22.85 5.07 -30.51
C GLN A 447 22.41 4.94 -29.05
N VAL A 448 22.56 3.75 -28.48
CA VAL A 448 22.47 3.55 -27.03
C VAL A 448 23.78 3.99 -26.40
N VAL A 449 23.71 4.90 -25.44
CA VAL A 449 24.89 5.42 -24.73
C VAL A 449 25.20 4.55 -23.51
N GLY A 450 24.16 4.14 -22.78
CA GLY A 450 24.26 3.28 -21.61
C GLY A 450 22.97 3.30 -20.80
N LEU A 451 23.04 2.74 -19.59
CA LEU A 451 21.96 2.74 -18.62
C LEU A 451 22.19 3.85 -17.58
N ALA A 452 21.13 4.48 -17.13
CA ALA A 452 21.13 5.43 -16.02
C ALA A 452 20.00 5.06 -15.06
N ASP A 453 19.88 5.86 -14.00
CA ASP A 453 18.87 5.68 -12.97
C ASP A 453 19.06 4.41 -12.15
N LEU A 454 20.30 4.26 -11.67
CA LEU A 454 20.78 3.10 -10.93
C LEU A 454 21.37 3.59 -9.61
N GLY A 455 22.68 3.44 -9.43
CA GLY A 455 23.44 4.04 -8.33
C GLY A 455 24.12 5.34 -8.73
N LYS A 456 24.80 5.94 -7.75
CA LYS A 456 25.51 7.20 -7.93
C LYS A 456 26.58 7.12 -9.02
N TYR A 457 26.64 8.13 -9.88
CA TYR A 457 27.46 8.12 -11.11
C TYR A 457 28.97 8.05 -10.90
N ASP A 458 29.47 8.60 -9.78
CA ASP A 458 30.91 8.75 -9.50
C ASP A 458 31.51 7.58 -8.72
N LEU A 459 30.74 6.51 -8.53
CA LEU A 459 31.19 5.30 -7.85
C LEU A 459 31.88 4.35 -8.83
N PRO A 460 32.92 3.62 -8.39
CA PRO A 460 33.49 2.55 -9.18
C PRO A 460 32.44 1.49 -9.54
N LEU A 461 32.41 1.10 -10.81
CA LEU A 461 31.58 -0.01 -11.29
C LEU A 461 32.28 -1.33 -10.97
N ASN A 462 31.95 -1.90 -9.82
CA ASN A 462 32.47 -3.17 -9.33
C ASN A 462 31.39 -3.94 -8.55
N ASP A 463 31.75 -5.07 -7.94
CA ASP A 463 30.83 -5.91 -7.17
C ASP A 463 30.32 -5.27 -5.87
N ALA A 464 30.83 -4.11 -5.46
CA ALA A 464 30.29 -3.31 -4.35
C ALA A 464 29.37 -2.16 -4.81
N TYR A 465 29.11 -2.01 -6.11
CA TYR A 465 28.20 -0.99 -6.63
C TYR A 465 26.76 -1.26 -6.17
N VAL A 466 26.08 -0.22 -5.70
CA VAL A 466 24.71 -0.31 -5.17
C VAL A 466 23.81 0.64 -5.94
N ALA A 467 22.75 0.10 -6.53
CA ALA A 467 21.67 0.88 -7.13
C ALA A 467 20.68 1.40 -6.07
N ASP A 468 19.84 2.38 -6.43
CA ASP A 468 18.71 2.84 -5.62
C ASP A 468 17.54 1.85 -5.53
N ARG A 469 17.54 0.82 -6.40
CA ARG A 469 16.64 -0.35 -6.37
C ARG A 469 15.17 -0.01 -6.60
N ASP A 470 14.88 1.14 -7.21
CA ASP A 470 13.51 1.47 -7.58
C ASP A 470 13.03 0.63 -8.78
N ASN A 471 11.76 0.82 -9.17
CA ASN A 471 11.14 0.06 -10.25
C ASN A 471 11.40 0.66 -11.64
N TYR A 472 12.32 1.61 -11.75
CA TYR A 472 12.62 2.36 -12.96
C TYR A 472 14.07 2.12 -13.37
N LEU A 473 14.31 2.31 -14.67
CA LEU A 473 15.64 2.33 -15.25
C LEU A 473 15.57 3.13 -16.54
N ASP A 474 16.64 3.83 -16.85
CA ASP A 474 16.72 4.68 -18.03
C ASP A 474 17.71 4.11 -19.05
N ILE A 475 17.26 3.77 -20.26
CA ILE A 475 18.16 3.54 -21.39
C ILE A 475 18.40 4.89 -22.06
N ILE A 476 19.64 5.35 -22.04
CA ILE A 476 20.05 6.66 -22.56
C ILE A 476 20.42 6.53 -24.03
N LEU A 477 19.88 7.43 -24.84
CA LEU A 477 19.96 7.40 -26.29
C LEU A 477 20.44 8.75 -26.83
N LYS A 478 21.16 8.70 -27.96
CA LYS A 478 21.47 9.87 -28.80
C LYS A 478 21.28 9.59 -30.27
N GLY A 479 21.03 10.64 -31.04
CA GLY A 479 20.81 10.55 -32.49
C GLY A 479 19.65 11.42 -32.95
N ASP A 480 19.08 11.06 -34.10
CA ASP A 480 18.09 11.89 -34.77
C ASP A 480 16.68 11.63 -34.26
N GLU A 481 15.93 12.68 -33.91
CA GLU A 481 14.56 12.57 -33.39
C GLU A 481 13.66 11.72 -34.30
N ALA A 482 13.78 11.91 -35.63
CA ALA A 482 12.99 11.18 -36.60
C ALA A 482 13.29 9.67 -36.59
N ALA A 483 14.53 9.27 -36.30
CA ALA A 483 14.90 7.87 -36.11
C ALA A 483 14.40 7.35 -34.76
N MET A 484 14.49 8.14 -33.68
CA MET A 484 13.97 7.78 -32.36
C MET A 484 12.48 7.38 -32.40
N ARG A 485 11.68 8.06 -33.24
CA ARG A 485 10.26 7.75 -33.45
C ARG A 485 9.99 6.41 -34.14
N LEU A 486 11.01 5.75 -34.67
CA LEU A 486 10.91 4.39 -35.24
C LEU A 486 11.03 3.28 -34.18
N ILE A 487 11.40 3.61 -32.95
CA ILE A 487 11.46 2.64 -31.84
C ILE A 487 10.05 2.14 -31.51
N THR A 488 9.87 0.82 -31.48
CA THR A 488 8.58 0.17 -31.23
C THR A 488 8.53 -0.57 -29.91
N ALA A 489 9.64 -1.17 -29.46
CA ALA A 489 9.66 -2.00 -28.26
C ALA A 489 11.02 -2.01 -27.54
N VAL A 490 10.98 -2.27 -26.22
CA VAL A 490 12.12 -2.75 -25.44
C VAL A 490 11.93 -4.24 -25.17
N ILE A 491 13.01 -5.01 -25.30
CA ILE A 491 12.99 -6.45 -25.11
C ILE A 491 13.97 -6.82 -24.00
N ILE A 492 13.52 -7.67 -23.07
CA ILE A 492 14.37 -8.49 -22.21
C ILE A 492 14.41 -9.89 -22.83
N PRO A 493 15.50 -10.31 -23.49
CA PRO A 493 15.51 -11.60 -24.18
C PRO A 493 15.54 -12.79 -23.22
N ALA A 494 16.17 -12.63 -22.05
CA ALA A 494 16.30 -13.65 -20.99
C ALA A 494 16.73 -15.04 -21.47
N THR A 495 17.47 -15.10 -22.58
CA THR A 495 17.95 -16.33 -23.22
C THR A 495 19.37 -16.11 -23.73
N PRO A 496 20.27 -17.11 -23.62
CA PRO A 496 21.66 -16.95 -24.02
C PRO A 496 21.81 -16.37 -25.43
N PRO A 497 22.69 -15.37 -25.63
CA PRO A 497 23.71 -14.88 -24.69
C PRO A 497 23.22 -13.89 -23.62
N TYR A 498 21.95 -13.47 -23.65
CA TYR A 498 21.38 -12.52 -22.69
C TYR A 498 21.03 -13.22 -21.37
N LEU A 499 21.31 -12.55 -20.27
CA LEU A 499 20.97 -13.05 -18.95
C LEU A 499 19.53 -12.66 -18.58
N PRO A 500 18.83 -13.47 -17.77
CA PRO A 500 17.56 -13.06 -17.18
C PRO A 500 17.79 -12.02 -16.07
N LEU A 501 16.71 -11.35 -15.66
CA LEU A 501 16.68 -10.49 -14.47
C LEU A 501 15.85 -11.15 -13.37
N TYR A 502 16.14 -10.78 -12.12
CA TYR A 502 15.51 -11.30 -10.92
C TYR A 502 14.93 -10.17 -10.06
N ASN A 503 13.84 -10.49 -9.35
CA ASN A 503 13.35 -9.68 -8.23
C ASN A 503 14.33 -9.86 -7.06
N PRO A 504 14.32 -8.96 -6.06
CA PRO A 504 15.03 -9.23 -4.82
C PRO A 504 14.60 -10.57 -4.19
N GLY A 505 15.48 -11.16 -3.37
CA GLY A 505 15.30 -12.54 -2.87
C GLY A 505 15.68 -13.64 -3.87
N GLY A 506 16.38 -13.29 -4.95
CA GLY A 506 16.99 -14.26 -5.87
C GLY A 506 18.24 -14.92 -5.28
N PRO A 507 18.86 -15.85 -6.03
CA PRO A 507 19.94 -16.72 -5.52
C PRO A 507 21.26 -16.02 -5.21
N GLY A 508 21.51 -14.83 -5.78
CA GLY A 508 22.84 -14.21 -5.74
C GLY A 508 23.91 -15.05 -6.43
N ASN A 509 25.18 -14.69 -6.21
CA ASN A 509 26.34 -15.42 -6.75
C ASN A 509 26.81 -16.59 -5.86
N ASN A 510 26.19 -16.78 -4.68
CA ASN A 510 26.57 -17.80 -3.71
C ASN A 510 25.31 -18.37 -2.99
N PRO A 511 24.44 -19.08 -3.71
CA PRO A 511 23.18 -19.56 -3.14
C PRO A 511 23.41 -20.59 -2.02
N THR A 512 22.62 -20.49 -0.96
CA THR A 512 22.63 -21.48 0.13
C THR A 512 21.91 -22.76 -0.31
N PRO A 513 22.54 -23.94 -0.20
CA PRO A 513 21.91 -25.20 -0.58
C PRO A 513 20.58 -25.45 0.15
N GLY A 514 19.55 -25.84 -0.60
CA GLY A 514 18.23 -26.16 -0.06
C GLY A 514 17.29 -24.97 0.15
N VAL A 515 17.77 -23.73 -0.05
CA VAL A 515 16.91 -22.54 -0.04
C VAL A 515 16.23 -22.38 -1.40
N THR A 516 14.93 -22.07 -1.37
CA THR A 516 14.17 -21.70 -2.57
C THR A 516 14.21 -20.18 -2.75
N TYR A 517 14.78 -19.73 -3.85
CA TYR A 517 14.90 -18.31 -4.20
C TYR A 517 13.84 -17.89 -5.22
N THR A 518 13.67 -16.59 -5.40
CA THR A 518 12.83 -16.07 -6.49
C THR A 518 13.39 -16.53 -7.84
N SER A 519 12.48 -16.82 -8.76
CA SER A 519 12.79 -17.30 -10.11
C SER A 519 13.15 -16.13 -11.03
N PRO A 520 13.95 -16.39 -12.08
CA PRO A 520 14.22 -15.39 -13.10
C PRO A 520 12.94 -14.94 -13.81
N GLY A 521 12.97 -13.72 -14.32
CA GLY A 521 11.98 -13.19 -15.25
C GLY A 521 12.05 -13.90 -16.61
N PRO A 522 10.94 -13.95 -17.35
CA PRO A 522 10.91 -14.58 -18.67
C PRO A 522 11.41 -13.64 -19.76
N THR A 523 11.52 -14.15 -20.99
CA THR A 523 11.58 -13.29 -22.17
C THR A 523 10.36 -12.36 -22.18
N TRP A 524 10.59 -11.07 -22.44
CA TRP A 524 9.53 -10.08 -22.39
C TRP A 524 9.75 -8.98 -23.42
N THR A 525 8.68 -8.59 -24.11
CA THR A 525 8.66 -7.47 -25.05
C THR A 525 7.64 -6.45 -24.58
N GLN A 526 8.09 -5.22 -24.38
CA GLN A 526 7.27 -4.11 -23.93
C GLN A 526 7.17 -3.05 -25.03
N PRO A 527 5.95 -2.79 -25.55
CA PRO A 527 5.73 -1.67 -26.45
C PRO A 527 6.17 -0.34 -25.84
N VAL A 528 6.76 0.51 -26.68
CA VAL A 528 7.21 1.84 -26.30
C VAL A 528 6.13 2.87 -26.59
N THR A 529 5.84 3.70 -25.58
CA THR A 529 5.05 4.92 -25.76
C THR A 529 5.98 6.05 -26.19
N ILE A 530 5.72 6.66 -27.35
CA ILE A 530 6.44 7.83 -27.83
C ILE A 530 5.90 9.07 -27.12
N ALA A 531 6.72 9.65 -26.25
CA ALA A 531 6.46 10.78 -25.37
C ALA A 531 7.50 11.90 -25.57
N ILE A 532 7.93 12.09 -26.82
CA ILE A 532 8.89 13.14 -27.21
C ILE A 532 8.22 14.52 -27.15
N ASP A 533 6.99 14.63 -27.65
CA ASP A 533 6.25 15.90 -27.73
C ASP A 533 5.56 16.28 -26.41
N ASP A 534 5.11 15.27 -25.66
CA ASP A 534 4.54 15.39 -24.33
C ASP A 534 5.16 14.27 -23.48
N PRO A 535 5.92 14.59 -22.42
CA PRO A 535 6.60 13.58 -21.59
C PRO A 535 5.61 12.72 -20.79
N LEU A 536 4.31 13.01 -20.81
CA LEU A 536 3.26 12.32 -20.05
C LEU A 536 3.60 12.27 -18.57
N THR A 537 3.69 13.45 -17.96
CA THR A 537 4.05 13.60 -16.55
C THR A 537 3.10 14.52 -15.79
N VAL A 538 3.15 14.44 -14.47
CA VAL A 538 2.39 15.32 -13.55
C VAL A 538 3.31 15.91 -12.49
N THR A 539 2.95 17.09 -11.99
CA THR A 539 3.61 17.75 -10.86
C THR A 539 2.53 18.07 -9.81
N TYR A 540 2.86 17.89 -8.54
CA TYR A 540 1.98 18.09 -7.38
C TYR A 540 2.84 18.38 -6.13
N PRO A 541 2.42 19.15 -5.13
CA PRO A 541 1.19 19.92 -5.10
C PRO A 541 1.20 21.02 -6.14
#